data_AF-A0A9Q0BIM4-F1
#
_entry.id   AF-A0A9Q0BIM4-F1
#
_cell.length_a   1.000
_cell.length_b   1.000
_cell.length_c   1.000
_cell.angle_alpha   90.00
_cell.angle_beta   90.00
_cell.angle_gamma   90.00
#
_symmetry.space_group_name_H-M   'P 1'
#
loop_
_entity.id
_entity.type
_entity.pdbx_description
1 polymer ?
#
loop_
_entity_poly.entity_id
_entity_poly.type
_entity_poly.pdbx_seq_one_letter_code
_entity_poly.pdbx_strand_id
1 'polypeptide(L)'
;MCKINLAWTLGIVLTAMVSGTTRTTTREPTTIESIVIRVPTPRPLCIRPPQCIPHSPRVCGRFPNGECQRFSNICALLALNRHRNPLQVVHTRELDCRGSRGVGAENRRPCYHPCPARPVACKRTPPAEEICVRSRNLQSCKLLANNCQLLNQNCHARPRNNWHRTDKRRCGNRTVGDKPDVCEKLPVPVTSRPRLRNT
;
A
#
# COMPACT_ATOMS: atom_id res chain seq x y z
N MET A 1 -26.70 2.86 -48.48
CA MET A 1 -26.07 2.09 -49.57
C MET A 1 -25.40 0.86 -48.97
N CYS A 2 -25.68 -0.32 -49.56
CA CYS A 2 -25.11 -1.68 -49.37
C CYS A 2 -25.05 -2.28 -47.95
N LYS A 3 -25.96 -3.19 -47.58
CA LYS A 3 -26.12 -4.63 -47.94
C LYS A 3 -25.31 -5.57 -47.03
N ILE A 4 -26.07 -6.33 -46.24
CA ILE A 4 -25.72 -7.56 -45.52
C ILE A 4 -25.18 -8.60 -46.51
N ASN A 5 -24.20 -9.41 -46.09
CA ASN A 5 -24.14 -10.83 -46.49
C ASN A 5 -23.56 -11.67 -45.35
N LEU A 6 -24.46 -12.45 -44.75
CA LEU A 6 -24.22 -13.60 -43.89
C LEU A 6 -24.10 -14.82 -44.82
N ALA A 7 -23.02 -15.59 -44.73
CA ALA A 7 -22.90 -16.87 -45.43
C ALA A 7 -22.43 -17.95 -44.45
N TRP A 8 -23.28 -18.97 -44.31
CA TRP A 8 -23.09 -20.21 -43.57
C TRP A 8 -22.38 -21.25 -44.45
N THR A 9 -21.43 -22.01 -43.90
CA THR A 9 -21.11 -23.42 -44.29
C THR A 9 -20.33 -24.07 -43.13
N LEU A 10 -20.92 -24.96 -42.31
CA LEU A 10 -21.07 -26.42 -42.45
C LEU A 10 -19.77 -27.25 -42.64
N GLY A 11 -19.28 -27.78 -41.51
CA GLY A 11 -18.94 -29.18 -41.21
C GLY A 11 -18.11 -30.04 -42.17
N ILE A 12 -16.99 -30.60 -41.66
CA ILE A 12 -16.44 -31.90 -42.11
C ILE A 12 -15.89 -32.67 -40.90
N VAL A 13 -16.49 -33.84 -40.64
CA VAL A 13 -16.01 -34.90 -39.74
C VAL A 13 -15.15 -35.85 -40.57
N LEU A 14 -13.95 -36.21 -40.10
CA LEU A 14 -13.10 -37.22 -40.73
C LEU A 14 -12.97 -38.44 -39.80
N THR A 15 -13.71 -39.50 -40.16
CA THR A 15 -13.61 -40.86 -39.64
C THR A 15 -12.40 -41.56 -40.27
N ALA A 16 -11.49 -42.09 -39.45
CA ALA A 16 -10.43 -42.98 -39.91
C ALA A 16 -10.90 -44.45 -39.81
N MET A 17 -10.75 -45.15 -40.93
CA MET A 17 -11.22 -46.50 -41.21
C MET A 17 -10.44 -47.56 -40.41
N VAL A 18 -11.18 -48.51 -39.85
CA VAL A 18 -10.65 -49.81 -39.39
C VAL A 18 -10.63 -50.76 -40.58
N SER A 19 -9.48 -51.38 -40.87
CA SER A 19 -9.39 -52.65 -41.58
C SER A 19 -8.02 -53.29 -41.35
N GLY A 20 -8.02 -54.51 -40.83
CA GLY A 20 -6.84 -55.32 -40.59
C GLY A 20 -7.24 -56.71 -40.13
N THR A 21 -7.79 -57.51 -41.04
CA THR A 21 -7.99 -58.94 -40.88
C THR A 21 -6.67 -59.68 -41.07
N THR A 22 -6.31 -60.62 -40.17
CA THR A 22 -5.93 -62.00 -40.55
C THR A 22 -5.67 -62.91 -39.35
N ARG A 23 -6.30 -64.09 -39.46
CA ARG A 23 -5.87 -65.44 -39.06
C ARG A 23 -5.66 -65.80 -37.58
N THR A 24 -6.61 -66.62 -37.14
CA THR A 24 -6.55 -67.70 -36.16
C THR A 24 -5.21 -68.43 -36.07
N THR A 25 -4.72 -68.63 -34.84
CA THR A 25 -4.03 -69.86 -34.45
C THR A 25 -4.41 -70.19 -33.00
N THR A 26 -5.18 -71.25 -32.84
CA THR A 26 -5.47 -71.89 -31.55
C THR A 26 -4.17 -72.46 -30.97
N ARG A 27 -3.83 -72.09 -29.73
CA ARG A 27 -2.94 -72.90 -28.89
C ARG A 27 -3.39 -72.81 -27.44
N GLU A 28 -3.55 -73.99 -26.85
CA GLU A 28 -4.03 -74.30 -25.51
C GLU A 28 -3.11 -73.82 -24.36
N PRO A 29 -3.58 -73.92 -23.09
CA PRO A 29 -3.21 -73.03 -21.99
C PRO A 29 -2.06 -73.57 -21.16
N THR A 30 -1.21 -72.69 -20.65
CA THR A 30 -0.48 -72.88 -19.39
C THR A 30 0.37 -71.64 -19.14
N THR A 31 -0.02 -70.81 -18.17
CA THR A 31 0.71 -70.56 -16.91
C THR A 31 0.15 -69.30 -16.28
N ILE A 32 -0.13 -69.37 -14.98
CA ILE A 32 -0.50 -68.23 -14.15
C ILE A 32 0.76 -67.36 -14.02
N GLU A 33 0.95 -66.41 -14.93
CA GLU A 33 1.86 -65.29 -14.68
C GLU A 33 1.12 -64.25 -13.84
N SER A 34 1.61 -64.06 -12.62
CA SER A 34 1.17 -63.04 -11.69
C SER A 34 1.05 -61.67 -12.36
N ILE A 35 -0.16 -61.11 -12.40
CA ILE A 35 -0.40 -59.74 -12.84
C ILE A 35 0.23 -58.81 -11.79
N VAL A 36 1.45 -58.35 -12.06
CA VAL A 36 2.07 -57.26 -11.30
C VAL A 36 1.37 -55.98 -11.72
N ILE A 37 0.35 -55.58 -10.95
CA ILE A 37 -0.25 -54.25 -11.06
C ILE A 37 0.83 -53.24 -10.65
N ARG A 38 1.55 -52.68 -11.62
CA ARG A 38 2.41 -51.51 -11.39
C ARG A 38 1.51 -50.34 -11.01
N VAL A 39 1.40 -50.09 -9.71
CA VAL A 39 0.85 -48.84 -9.18
C VAL A 39 1.74 -47.71 -9.71
N PRO A 40 1.19 -46.74 -10.47
CA PRO A 40 1.97 -45.59 -10.91
C PRO A 40 2.50 -44.85 -9.68
N THR A 41 3.80 -44.54 -9.66
CA THR A 41 4.38 -43.68 -8.63
C THR A 41 3.61 -42.36 -8.59
N PRO A 42 3.20 -41.86 -7.40
CA PRO A 42 2.48 -40.61 -7.31
C PRO A 42 3.33 -39.51 -7.95
N ARG A 43 2.78 -38.87 -8.98
CA ARG A 43 3.44 -37.71 -9.62
C ARG A 43 3.75 -36.69 -8.52
N PRO A 44 4.96 -36.11 -8.48
CA PRO A 44 5.24 -35.06 -7.52
C PRO A 44 4.19 -33.96 -7.70
N LEU A 45 3.44 -33.66 -6.64
CA LEU A 45 2.58 -32.48 -6.63
C LEU A 45 3.49 -31.29 -6.93
N CYS A 46 3.20 -30.55 -8.00
CA CYS A 46 3.84 -29.27 -8.26
C CYS A 46 3.41 -28.28 -7.17
N ILE A 47 3.99 -28.40 -5.98
CA ILE A 47 3.78 -27.48 -4.88
C ILE A 47 4.55 -26.23 -5.26
N ARG A 48 3.82 -25.18 -5.65
CA ARG A 48 4.40 -23.87 -5.83
C ARG A 48 5.13 -23.51 -4.52
N PRO A 49 6.41 -23.14 -4.56
CA PRO A 49 7.14 -22.80 -3.35
C PRO A 49 6.39 -21.67 -2.61
N PRO A 50 6.42 -21.68 -1.27
CA PRO A 50 5.79 -20.62 -0.51
C PRO A 50 6.37 -19.28 -0.98
N GLN A 51 5.51 -18.33 -1.35
CA GLN A 51 5.92 -17.02 -1.87
C GLN A 51 6.68 -16.18 -0.83
N CYS A 52 6.75 -16.66 0.41
CA CYS A 52 7.34 -15.99 1.55
C CYS A 52 7.64 -16.99 2.68
N ILE A 53 8.55 -16.62 3.58
CA ILE A 53 8.90 -17.40 4.76
C ILE A 53 8.16 -16.83 5.98
N PRO A 54 7.40 -17.62 6.75
CA PRO A 54 6.63 -17.12 7.91
C PRO A 54 7.48 -16.44 8.98
N HIS A 55 8.74 -16.86 9.14
CA HIS A 55 9.69 -16.29 10.10
C HIS A 55 10.64 -15.25 9.49
N SER A 56 10.32 -14.74 8.31
CA SER A 56 11.06 -13.60 7.75
C SER A 56 10.96 -12.38 8.68
N PRO A 57 11.97 -11.50 8.67
CA PRO A 57 11.97 -10.31 9.52
C PRO A 57 10.77 -9.41 9.20
N ARG A 58 10.47 -8.52 10.13
CA ARG A 58 9.51 -7.44 9.92
C ARG A 58 9.92 -6.60 8.71
N VAL A 59 8.92 -6.09 8.01
CA VAL A 59 9.13 -5.27 6.81
C VAL A 59 8.28 -4.01 6.86
N CYS A 60 8.75 -2.96 6.20
CA CYS A 60 7.99 -1.73 6.03
C CYS A 60 7.22 -1.75 4.71
N GLY A 61 5.92 -1.45 4.75
CA GLY A 61 5.11 -1.27 3.55
C GLY A 61 4.61 0.17 3.43
N ARG A 62 4.67 0.71 2.22
CA ARG A 62 4.18 2.04 1.86
C ARG A 62 2.86 1.94 1.11
N PHE A 63 1.86 2.65 1.59
CA PHE A 63 0.55 2.78 0.97
C PHE A 63 0.54 3.91 -0.08
N PRO A 64 -0.39 3.88 -1.06
CA PRO A 64 -0.54 4.91 -2.08
C PRO A 64 -0.81 6.30 -1.51
N ASN A 65 -1.44 6.39 -0.34
CA ASN A 65 -1.69 7.64 0.37
C ASN A 65 -0.43 8.25 1.03
N GLY A 66 0.75 7.61 0.89
CA GLY A 66 2.01 8.08 1.46
C GLY A 66 2.24 7.68 2.91
N GLU A 67 1.39 6.84 3.48
CA GLU A 67 1.58 6.28 4.81
C GLU A 67 2.42 5.01 4.79
N CYS A 68 3.18 4.79 5.86
CA CYS A 68 3.99 3.62 6.09
C CYS A 68 3.49 2.83 7.30
N GLN A 69 3.56 1.50 7.18
CA GLN A 69 3.14 0.55 8.20
C GLN A 69 4.18 -0.57 8.31
N ARG A 70 4.53 -0.97 9.53
CA ARG A 70 5.29 -2.20 9.74
C ARG A 70 4.38 -3.42 9.66
N PHE A 71 4.83 -4.43 8.95
CA PHE A 71 4.23 -5.75 8.88
C PHE A 71 5.04 -6.72 9.73
N SER A 72 4.38 -7.74 10.25
CA SER A 72 5.04 -8.78 11.06
C SER A 72 6.14 -9.48 10.27
N ASN A 73 5.91 -9.68 8.97
CA ASN A 73 6.82 -10.30 8.02
C ASN A 73 6.39 -9.99 6.57
N ILE A 74 7.16 -10.44 5.57
CA ILE A 74 6.81 -10.24 4.16
C ILE A 74 5.54 -11.00 3.75
N CYS A 75 5.23 -12.13 4.39
CA CYS A 75 3.99 -12.87 4.12
C CYS A 75 2.75 -12.02 4.41
N ALA A 76 2.74 -11.28 5.52
CA ALA A 76 1.63 -10.43 5.90
C ALA A 76 1.40 -9.30 4.89
N LEU A 77 2.48 -8.71 4.37
CA LEU A 77 2.39 -7.70 3.31
C LEU A 77 1.82 -8.31 2.02
N LEU A 78 2.35 -9.46 1.58
CA LEU A 78 1.87 -10.12 0.36
C LEU A 78 0.43 -10.60 0.49
N ALA A 79 0.03 -11.10 1.66
CA ALA A 79 -1.34 -11.49 1.95
C ALA A 79 -2.31 -10.30 1.79
N LEU A 80 -1.93 -9.11 2.25
CA LEU A 80 -2.73 -7.89 2.09
C LEU A 80 -2.96 -7.54 0.60
N ASN A 81 -1.97 -7.79 -0.26
CA ASN A 81 -2.06 -7.52 -1.69
C ASN A 81 -2.74 -8.66 -2.49
N ARG A 82 -3.06 -9.80 -1.88
CA ARG A 82 -3.50 -11.01 -2.59
C ARG A 82 -4.97 -10.97 -3.00
N HIS A 83 -5.81 -10.28 -2.25
CA HIS A 83 -7.22 -10.10 -2.59
C HIS A 83 -7.33 -9.01 -3.66
N ARG A 84 -8.18 -9.22 -4.69
CA ARG A 84 -8.35 -8.41 -5.92
C ARG A 84 -8.88 -6.97 -5.71
N ASN A 85 -8.44 -6.32 -4.65
CA ASN A 85 -8.50 -4.88 -4.42
C ASN A 85 -7.21 -4.50 -3.70
N PRO A 86 -6.02 -4.74 -4.31
CA PRO A 86 -4.78 -4.53 -3.60
C PRO A 86 -4.72 -3.06 -3.23
N LEU A 87 -4.50 -2.79 -1.94
CA LEU A 87 -4.16 -1.45 -1.46
C LEU A 87 -2.82 -0.95 -2.07
N GLN A 88 -2.25 -1.67 -3.04
CA GLN A 88 -1.00 -1.43 -3.75
C GLN A 88 0.12 -1.09 -2.76
N VAL A 89 0.19 -1.86 -1.68
CA VAL A 89 1.19 -1.62 -0.64
C VAL A 89 2.53 -2.12 -1.15
N VAL A 90 3.47 -1.22 -1.31
CA VAL A 90 4.81 -1.51 -1.83
C VAL A 90 5.74 -1.75 -0.65
N HIS A 91 6.49 -2.85 -0.68
CA HIS A 91 7.58 -3.07 0.26
C HIS A 91 8.64 -1.97 0.08
N THR A 92 9.01 -1.29 1.16
CA THR A 92 9.96 -0.15 1.15
C THR A 92 11.06 -0.33 2.19
N ARG A 93 11.97 0.64 2.27
CA ARG A 93 13.07 0.64 3.25
C ARG A 93 12.53 0.69 4.68
N GLU A 94 13.18 -0.05 5.57
CA GLU A 94 12.83 -0.07 7.00
C GLU A 94 12.89 1.33 7.65
N LEU A 95 13.77 2.20 7.16
CA LEU A 95 13.89 3.59 7.60
C LEU A 95 12.60 4.39 7.39
N ASP A 96 11.80 4.08 6.38
CA ASP A 96 10.56 4.80 6.10
C ASP A 96 9.52 4.56 7.20
N CYS A 97 9.62 3.43 7.92
CA CYS A 97 8.80 3.11 9.07
C CYS A 97 9.41 3.58 10.41
N ARG A 98 10.46 4.42 10.42
CA ARG A 98 11.13 4.87 11.66
C ARG A 98 10.17 5.44 12.71
N GLY A 99 9.07 6.08 12.29
CA GLY A 99 8.04 6.63 13.18
C GLY A 99 6.98 5.64 13.68
N SER A 100 6.88 4.44 13.10
CA SER A 100 5.85 3.45 13.41
C SER A 100 6.25 2.58 14.59
N ARG A 101 5.75 2.86 15.80
CA ARG A 101 6.20 2.17 17.04
C ARG A 101 5.84 0.68 17.14
N GLY A 102 4.96 0.18 16.27
CA GLY A 102 4.53 -1.21 16.26
C GLY A 102 4.18 -1.71 14.86
N VAL A 103 3.77 -2.98 14.79
CA VAL A 103 3.23 -3.64 13.60
C VAL A 103 1.72 -3.35 13.53
N GLY A 104 1.12 -3.30 12.34
CA GLY A 104 -0.34 -3.19 12.20
C GLY A 104 -0.85 -1.79 11.84
N ALA A 105 -2.12 -1.71 11.46
CA ALA A 105 -2.74 -0.51 10.89
C ALA A 105 -2.88 0.63 11.91
N GLU A 106 -3.06 0.33 13.19
CA GLU A 106 -3.10 1.28 14.30
C GLU A 106 -1.77 2.05 14.48
N ASN A 107 -0.67 1.44 14.04
CA ASN A 107 0.68 1.99 14.06
C ASN A 107 1.08 2.65 12.74
N ARG A 108 0.17 2.75 11.78
CA ARG A 108 0.39 3.41 10.50
C ARG A 108 0.64 4.91 10.71
N ARG A 109 1.67 5.44 10.06
CA ARG A 109 2.07 6.85 10.16
C ARG A 109 2.49 7.36 8.78
N PRO A 110 2.54 8.67 8.53
CA PRO A 110 3.22 9.18 7.34
C PRO A 110 4.64 8.61 7.22
N CYS A 111 5.03 8.19 6.02
CA CYS A 111 6.37 7.65 5.80
C CYS A 111 7.44 8.66 6.23
N TYR A 112 8.51 8.16 6.85
CA TYR A 112 9.66 8.98 7.18
C TYR A 112 10.36 9.40 5.90
N HIS A 113 10.41 10.71 5.66
CA HIS A 113 11.21 11.31 4.61
C HIS A 113 12.41 12.00 5.24
N PRO A 114 13.65 11.59 4.91
CA PRO A 114 14.83 12.28 5.40
C PRO A 114 14.83 13.71 4.88
N CYS A 115 15.36 14.62 5.69
CA CYS A 115 15.55 15.99 5.26
C CYS A 115 16.51 16.05 4.07
N PRO A 116 16.21 16.86 3.03
CA PRO A 116 17.15 17.11 1.96
C PRO A 116 18.45 17.69 2.54
N ALA A 117 19.58 17.44 1.87
CA ALA A 117 20.88 17.91 2.36
C ALA A 117 20.97 19.45 2.43
N ARG A 118 20.21 20.14 1.57
CA ARG A 118 20.14 21.60 1.50
C ARG A 118 18.68 22.06 1.44
N PRO A 119 18.37 23.28 1.89
CA PRO A 119 17.03 23.86 1.73
C PRO A 119 16.62 23.88 0.27
N VAL A 120 15.37 23.46 0.01
CA VAL A 120 14.81 23.43 -1.34
C VAL A 120 14.28 24.82 -1.71
N ALA A 121 14.52 25.29 -2.93
CA ALA A 121 13.90 26.51 -3.42
C ALA A 121 12.38 26.32 -3.56
N CYS A 122 11.61 26.99 -2.71
CA CYS A 122 10.15 26.86 -2.71
C CYS A 122 9.53 27.75 -3.78
N LYS A 123 8.55 27.21 -4.51
CA LYS A 123 7.73 28.00 -5.43
C LYS A 123 7.02 29.12 -4.67
N ARG A 124 6.87 30.28 -5.33
CA ARG A 124 6.03 31.37 -4.83
C ARG A 124 4.56 30.95 -4.94
N THR A 125 3.80 31.19 -3.88
CA THR A 125 2.38 30.82 -3.78
C THR A 125 1.56 32.05 -3.40
N PRO A 126 0.30 32.16 -3.83
CA PRO A 126 -0.56 33.28 -3.49
C PRO A 126 -0.96 33.28 -2.00
N PRO A 127 -1.42 34.43 -1.44
CA PRO A 127 -1.78 34.54 -0.02
C PRO A 127 -2.86 33.56 0.47
N ALA A 128 -3.70 33.08 -0.45
CA ALA A 128 -4.72 32.06 -0.17
C ALA A 128 -4.12 30.70 0.26
N GLU A 129 -2.90 30.40 -0.20
CA GLU A 129 -2.20 29.14 0.11
C GLU A 129 -1.29 29.23 1.34
N GLU A 130 -1.16 30.42 1.95
CA GLU A 130 -0.38 30.62 3.16
C GLU A 130 -0.91 29.77 4.31
N ILE A 131 0.01 29.25 5.09
CA ILE A 131 -0.27 28.34 6.19
C ILE A 131 0.24 28.92 7.50
N CYS A 132 -0.61 28.86 8.51
CA CYS A 132 -0.18 29.11 9.87
C CYS A 132 0.41 27.83 10.45
N VAL A 133 1.58 27.96 11.07
CA VAL A 133 2.25 26.85 11.74
C VAL A 133 2.52 27.20 13.20
N ARG A 134 2.48 26.18 14.04
CA ARG A 134 2.70 26.29 15.49
C ARG A 134 3.86 25.39 15.89
N SER A 135 4.67 25.85 16.84
CA SER A 135 5.77 25.09 17.39
C SER A 135 5.28 23.93 18.25
N ARG A 136 6.10 22.89 18.41
CA ARG A 136 5.74 21.69 19.17
C ARG A 136 5.35 21.97 20.63
N ASN A 137 5.97 22.96 21.26
CA ASN A 137 5.63 23.38 22.63
C ASN A 137 4.38 24.26 22.70
N LEU A 138 3.72 24.49 21.56
CA LEU A 138 2.46 25.22 21.45
C LEU A 138 2.54 26.71 21.80
N GLN A 139 3.73 27.29 21.96
CA GLN A 139 3.88 28.67 22.41
C GLN A 139 3.97 29.69 21.26
N SER A 140 4.59 29.29 20.16
CA SER A 140 4.88 30.20 19.05
C SER A 140 4.21 29.79 17.74
N CYS A 141 3.79 30.78 16.99
CA CYS A 141 3.17 30.67 15.68
C CYS A 141 3.97 31.47 14.66
N LYS A 142 3.92 31.01 13.41
CA LYS A 142 4.55 31.67 12.25
C LYS A 142 3.69 31.44 11.01
N LEU A 143 3.58 32.46 10.17
CA LEU A 143 2.96 32.32 8.86
C LEU A 143 4.02 31.93 7.82
N LEU A 144 3.72 30.91 7.02
CA LEU A 144 4.58 30.43 5.92
C LEU A 144 3.79 30.43 4.62
N ALA A 145 4.49 30.60 3.49
CA ALA A 145 3.86 30.65 2.18
C ALA A 145 3.20 29.32 1.77
N ASN A 146 3.81 28.18 2.13
CA ASN A 146 3.37 26.84 1.73
C ASN A 146 4.09 25.71 2.48
N ASN A 147 3.77 24.46 2.12
CA ASN A 147 4.38 23.24 2.69
C ASN A 147 5.88 23.12 2.45
N CYS A 148 6.41 23.62 1.33
CA CYS A 148 7.84 23.55 1.07
C CYS A 148 8.60 24.39 2.11
N GLN A 149 8.11 25.58 2.44
CA GLN A 149 8.71 26.40 3.50
C GLN A 149 8.61 25.71 4.87
N LEU A 150 7.50 25.04 5.17
CA LEU A 150 7.37 24.25 6.40
C LEU A 150 8.39 23.12 6.47
N LEU A 151 8.58 22.38 5.38
CA LEU A 151 9.58 21.32 5.31
C LEU A 151 10.99 21.88 5.54
N ASN A 152 11.35 22.96 4.84
CA ASN A 152 12.64 23.63 5.03
C ASN A 152 12.83 24.11 6.47
N GLN A 153 11.80 24.72 7.05
CA GLN A 153 11.82 25.19 8.44
C GLN A 153 12.05 24.03 9.42
N ASN A 154 11.38 22.89 9.22
CA ASN A 154 11.55 21.71 10.08
C ASN A 154 12.89 21.00 9.89
N CYS A 155 13.45 21.06 8.69
CA CYS A 155 14.69 20.38 8.36
C CYS A 155 15.94 21.18 8.76
N HIS A 156 15.91 22.49 8.51
CA HIS A 156 17.11 23.31 8.52
C HIS A 156 17.12 24.41 9.58
N ALA A 157 15.96 24.85 10.08
CA ALA A 157 15.94 25.92 11.08
C ALA A 157 16.52 25.44 12.41
N ARG A 158 17.25 26.35 13.07
CA ARG A 158 17.78 26.17 14.42
C ARG A 158 17.23 27.30 15.31
N PRO A 159 16.70 26.99 16.51
CA PRO A 159 16.50 25.66 17.09
C PRO A 159 15.42 24.80 16.38
N ARG A 160 15.48 23.47 16.55
CA ARG A 160 14.49 22.54 15.98
C ARG A 160 13.20 22.56 16.79
N ASN A 161 12.24 23.37 16.35
CA ASN A 161 10.96 23.54 17.05
C ASN A 161 9.83 22.61 16.57
N ASN A 162 10.10 21.75 15.57
CA ASN A 162 9.15 20.79 14.98
C ASN A 162 7.75 21.42 14.77
N TRP A 163 7.68 22.32 13.80
CA TRP A 163 6.50 23.07 13.41
C TRP A 163 5.45 22.14 12.78
N HIS A 164 4.19 22.40 13.11
CA HIS A 164 3.03 21.72 12.53
C HIS A 164 1.99 22.74 12.08
N ARG A 165 1.20 22.39 11.06
CA ARG A 165 0.09 23.23 10.60
C ARG A 165 -0.93 23.43 11.72
N THR A 166 -1.51 24.63 11.78
CA THR A 166 -2.57 24.97 12.72
C THR A 166 -3.60 25.90 12.06
N ASP A 167 -4.63 26.28 12.80
CA ASP A 167 -5.66 27.21 12.35
C ASP A 167 -5.04 28.56 11.96
N LYS A 168 -5.36 29.07 10.75
CA LYS A 168 -4.81 30.32 10.19
C LYS A 168 -4.99 31.51 11.14
N ARG A 169 -6.10 31.53 11.88
CA ARG A 169 -6.42 32.60 12.84
C ARG A 169 -5.39 32.72 13.97
N ARG A 170 -4.66 31.64 14.31
CA ARG A 170 -3.61 31.68 15.33
C ARG A 170 -2.42 32.56 14.96
N CYS A 171 -2.24 32.83 13.68
CA CYS A 171 -1.18 33.70 13.21
C CYS A 171 -1.61 35.18 13.20
N GLY A 172 -2.89 35.50 13.39
CA GLY A 172 -3.37 36.90 13.40
C GLY A 172 -3.03 37.63 12.10
N ASN A 173 -2.55 38.86 12.23
CA ASN A 173 -2.19 39.74 11.11
C ASN A 173 -0.76 39.57 10.60
N ARG A 174 -0.11 38.44 10.91
CA ARG A 174 1.27 38.16 10.47
C ARG A 174 1.36 38.00 8.97
N THR A 175 2.54 38.27 8.43
CA THR A 175 2.87 38.13 7.02
C THR A 175 3.97 37.07 6.82
N VAL A 176 4.12 36.58 5.58
CA VAL A 176 5.18 35.63 5.24
C VAL A 176 6.53 36.34 5.34
N GLY A 177 7.42 35.78 6.17
CA GLY A 177 8.76 36.32 6.41
C GLY A 177 8.97 36.78 7.85
N ASP A 178 7.88 37.09 8.55
CA ASP A 178 7.91 37.48 9.96
C ASP A 178 8.57 36.40 10.82
N LYS A 179 9.26 36.86 11.87
CA LYS A 179 9.84 35.96 12.88
C LYS A 179 8.72 35.25 13.65
N PRO A 180 8.97 34.04 14.17
CA PRO A 180 7.99 33.38 15.02
C PRO A 180 7.69 34.20 16.27
N ASP A 181 6.42 34.22 16.68
CA ASP A 181 5.95 35.00 17.81
C ASP A 181 4.76 34.30 18.52
N VAL A 182 4.28 34.83 19.63
CA VAL A 182 3.22 34.22 20.46
C VAL A 182 1.93 34.00 19.65
N CYS A 183 1.40 32.78 19.69
CA CYS A 183 0.15 32.46 19.00
C CYS A 183 -1.04 33.27 19.51
N GLU A 184 -1.93 33.68 18.61
CA GLU A 184 -3.22 34.24 18.98
C GLU A 184 -4.07 33.21 19.74
N LYS A 185 -4.73 33.69 20.79
CA LYS A 185 -5.64 32.89 21.61
C LYS A 185 -6.99 32.80 20.91
N LEU A 186 -7.30 31.62 20.38
CA LEU A 186 -8.63 31.35 19.84
C LEU A 186 -9.62 31.05 20.98
N PRO A 187 -10.88 31.51 20.87
CA PRO A 187 -11.91 31.13 21.82
C PRO A 187 -12.06 29.61 21.86
N VAL A 188 -12.10 29.05 23.08
CA VAL A 188 -12.32 27.62 23.28
C VAL A 188 -13.75 27.32 22.82
N PRO A 189 -13.97 26.32 21.95
CA PRO A 189 -15.31 25.89 21.61
C PRO A 189 -16.02 25.51 22.91
N VAL A 190 -17.09 26.23 23.26
CA VAL A 190 -17.96 25.87 24.38
C VAL A 190 -18.60 24.55 24.00
N THR A 191 -18.00 23.45 24.42
CA THR A 191 -18.62 22.13 24.30
C THR A 191 -19.73 22.15 25.34
N SER A 192 -20.94 22.52 24.92
CA SER A 192 -22.14 22.31 25.71
C SER A 192 -22.22 20.82 25.99
N ARG A 193 -21.80 20.41 27.19
CA ARG A 193 -22.03 19.04 27.66
C ARG A 193 -23.53 18.79 27.52
N PRO A 194 -23.96 17.75 26.80
CA PRO A 194 -25.36 17.36 26.87
C PRO A 194 -25.64 16.99 28.33
N ARG A 195 -26.46 17.81 29.01
CA ARG A 195 -27.09 17.39 30.26
C ARG A 195 -27.92 16.18 29.88
N LEU A 196 -27.48 14.99 30.30
CA LEU A 196 -28.35 13.83 30.38
C LEU A 196 -29.54 14.24 31.23
N ARG A 197 -30.68 14.43 30.55
CA ARG A 197 -31.96 14.67 31.19
C ARG A 197 -32.43 13.29 31.62
N ASN A 198 -32.26 12.95 32.89
CA ASN A 198 -32.92 11.79 33.48
C ASN A 198 -34.41 12.07 33.45
N THR A 199 -35.13 11.33 32.62
CA THR A 199 -36.57 11.10 32.71
C THR A 199 -36.77 9.63 33.00
#